data_AF-A0A1F8N8M3-F1
#
_entry.id   AF-A0A1F8N8M3-F1
#
_cell.length_a   1.000
_cell.length_b   1.000
_cell.length_c   1.000
_cell.angle_alpha   90.00
_cell.angle_beta   90.00
_cell.angle_gamma   90.00
#
_symmetry.space_group_name_H-M   'P 1'
#
loop_
_entity.id
_entity.type
_entity.pdbx_description
1 polymer ?
#
loop_
_entity_poly.entity_id
_entity_poly.type
_entity_poly.pdbx_seq_one_letter_code
_entity_poly.pdbx_strand_id
1 'polypeptide(L)' 'MTEELVAGVNYNFQHEEDLRWWGELTLIEYKQIKDGGGYIIELEDGRRCRCAIKKRVNRAVTSLPPRYVYHFSGSGKFEY' A
#
# COMPACT_ATOMS: atom_id res chain seq x y z
N MET A 1 7.73 -18.14 11.92
CA MET A 1 6.48 -17.53 11.45
C MET A 1 6.80 -16.92 10.09
N THR A 2 6.29 -17.52 9.03
CA THR A 2 6.61 -17.15 7.64
C THR A 2 5.87 -15.86 7.30
N GLU A 3 6.61 -14.79 7.08
CA GLU A 3 6.08 -13.57 6.48
C GLU A 3 5.90 -13.84 4.99
N GLU A 4 4.68 -14.13 4.56
CA GLU A 4 4.38 -14.39 3.14
C GLU A 4 4.17 -13.07 2.40
N LEU A 5 4.94 -12.84 1.35
CA LEU A 5 4.74 -11.72 0.45
C LEU A 5 3.34 -11.84 -0.19
N VAL A 6 2.47 -10.90 0.16
CA VAL A 6 1.08 -10.94 -0.32
C VAL A 6 1.05 -10.69 -1.83
N ALA A 7 1.55 -9.57 -2.31
CA ALA A 7 1.61 -9.25 -3.73
C ALA A 7 2.60 -8.11 -3.99
N GLY A 8 3.17 -8.07 -5.19
CA GLY A 8 3.89 -6.89 -5.68
C GLY A 8 2.94 -5.71 -5.86
N VAL A 9 3.33 -4.55 -5.35
CA VAL A 9 2.59 -3.28 -5.46
C VAL A 9 3.50 -2.19 -6.00
N ASN A 10 2.95 -1.34 -6.86
CA ASN A 10 3.56 -0.05 -7.19
C ASN A 10 3.07 0.95 -6.16
N TYR A 11 3.95 1.53 -5.36
CA TYR A 11 3.61 2.59 -4.42
C TYR A 11 4.05 3.95 -4.94
N ASN A 12 3.35 4.99 -4.53
CA ASN A 12 3.69 6.37 -4.76
C ASN A 12 3.46 7.15 -3.47
N PHE A 13 4.54 7.65 -2.88
CA PHE A 13 4.48 8.47 -1.68
C PHE A 13 4.00 9.88 -2.07
N GLN A 14 2.84 10.26 -1.56
CA GLN A 14 2.33 11.63 -1.71
C GLN A 14 2.92 12.53 -0.62
N HIS A 15 3.17 11.95 0.55
CA HIS A 15 3.74 12.64 1.69
C HIS A 15 4.62 11.69 2.48
N GLU A 16 5.87 12.07 2.69
CA GLU A 16 6.86 11.32 3.47
C GLU A 16 7.42 12.24 4.56
N GLU A 17 7.03 12.02 5.81
CA GLU A 17 7.67 12.62 6.99
C GLU A 17 8.08 11.50 7.97
N ASP A 18 9.06 11.79 8.83
CA ASP A 18 9.65 10.90 9.84
C ASP A 18 8.64 10.12 10.69
N LEU A 19 7.47 10.70 10.95
CA LEU A 19 6.44 10.13 11.83
C LEU A 19 5.09 9.97 11.13
N ARG A 20 4.96 10.44 9.89
CA ARG A 20 3.68 10.41 9.17
C ARG A 20 3.93 10.36 7.68
N TRP A 21 3.51 9.28 7.06
CA TRP A 21 3.64 9.10 5.63
C TRP A 21 2.36 8.48 5.09
N TRP A 22 1.99 8.92 3.90
CA TRP A 22 0.85 8.38 3.21
C TRP A 22 1.04 8.51 1.71
N GLY A 23 0.35 7.65 1.00
CA GLY A 23 0.49 7.55 -0.43
C GLY A 23 -0.56 6.65 -1.02
N GLU A 24 -0.36 6.37 -2.30
CA GLU A 24 -1.23 5.50 -3.07
C GLU A 24 -0.40 4.34 -3.58
N LEU A 25 -0.92 3.14 -3.42
CA LEU A 25 -0.33 1.96 -4.02
C LEU A 25 -1.32 1.29 -4.95
N THR A 26 -0.80 0.66 -5.98
CA THR A 26 -1.56 -0.06 -6.99
C THR A 26 -1.00 -1.46 -7.04
N LEU A 27 -1.88 -2.45 -6.93
CA LEU A 27 -1.47 -3.85 -7.06
C LEU A 27 -0.98 -4.11 -8.50
N ILE A 28 0.23 -4.66 -8.62
CA ILE A 28 0.79 -5.09 -9.92
C ILE A 28 0.03 -6.33 -10.38
N GLU A 29 -0.18 -7.25 -9.46
CA GLU A 29 -0.93 -8.48 -9.66
C GLU A 29 -2.31 -8.36 -9.04
N TYR A 30 -3.34 -8.80 -9.74
CA TYR A 30 -4.69 -8.80 -9.19
C TYR A 30 -4.79 -9.77 -8.02
N LYS A 31 -4.74 -9.25 -6.79
CA LYS A 31 -4.92 -10.02 -5.57
C LYS A 31 -5.92 -9.38 -4.64
N GLN A 32 -6.75 -10.21 -4.02
CA GLN A 32 -7.76 -9.76 -3.08
C GLN A 32 -7.10 -9.46 -1.73
N ILE A 33 -6.74 -8.21 -1.50
CA ILE A 33 -6.33 -7.72 -0.18
C ILE A 33 -7.56 -7.22 0.59
N LYS A 34 -7.62 -7.55 1.88
CA LYS A 34 -8.65 -7.09 2.81
C LYS A 34 -8.52 -5.58 3.04
N ASP A 35 -9.60 -4.86 2.78
CA ASP A 35 -9.73 -3.43 3.04
C ASP A 35 -9.60 -3.12 4.55
N GLY A 36 -8.86 -2.07 4.89
CA GLY A 36 -8.67 -1.62 6.26
C GLY A 36 -7.83 -2.57 7.12
N GLY A 37 -7.22 -3.59 6.53
CA GLY A 37 -6.26 -4.45 7.24
C GLY A 37 -4.97 -3.69 7.55
N GLY A 38 -4.29 -4.09 8.61
CA GLY A 38 -2.92 -3.67 8.89
C GLY A 38 -1.96 -4.61 8.15
N TYR A 39 -1.17 -4.07 7.24
CA TYR A 39 -0.20 -4.80 6.44
C TYR A 39 1.20 -4.27 6.71
N ILE A 40 2.20 -5.09 6.41
CA ILE A 40 3.59 -4.67 6.43
C ILE A 40 3.97 -4.43 4.97
N ILE A 41 4.42 -3.23 4.66
CA ILE A 41 5.08 -2.94 3.38
C ILE A 41 6.58 -3.11 3.57
N GLU A 42 7.22 -3.73 2.59
CA GLU A 42 8.67 -3.82 2.49
C GLU A 42 9.08 -2.95 1.30
N LEU A 43 9.95 -1.97 1.56
CA LEU A 43 10.53 -1.11 0.55
C LEU A 43 11.73 -1.81 -0.12
N GLU A 44 12.11 -1.33 -1.29
CA GLU A 44 13.27 -1.85 -2.04
C GLU A 44 14.60 -1.73 -1.26
N ASP A 45 14.68 -0.79 -0.31
CA ASP A 45 15.83 -0.62 0.61
C ASP A 45 15.90 -1.70 1.70
N GLY A 46 14.93 -2.63 1.76
CA GLY A 46 14.79 -3.65 2.81
C GLY A 46 14.05 -3.16 4.05
N ARG A 47 13.67 -1.89 4.08
CA ARG A 47 12.93 -1.28 5.19
C ARG A 47 11.50 -1.80 5.26
N ARG A 48 11.05 -2.19 6.45
CA ARG A 48 9.70 -2.68 6.69
C ARG A 48 8.91 -1.71 7.54
N CYS A 49 7.62 -1.61 7.24
CA CYS A 49 6.75 -0.70 7.97
C CYS A 49 5.31 -1.19 8.02
N ARG A 50 4.71 -1.11 9.21
CA ARG A 50 3.30 -1.44 9.39
C ARG A 50 2.44 -0.24 9.00
N CYS A 51 1.55 -0.44 8.03
CA CYS A 51 0.60 0.57 7.60
C CYS A 51 -0.80 0.00 7.46
N ALA A 52 -1.78 0.89 7.50
CA ALA A 52 -3.13 0.56 7.10
C ALA A 52 -3.30 0.85 5.61
N ILE A 53 -3.85 -0.11 4.87
CA ILE A 53 -4.26 0.09 3.49
C ILE A 53 -5.78 0.13 3.41
N LYS A 54 -6.29 1.16 2.76
CA LYS A 54 -7.70 1.36 2.47
C LYS A 54 -7.90 1.33 0.97
N LYS A 55 -8.80 0.47 0.50
CA LYS A 55 -9.16 0.38 -0.90
C LYS A 55 -9.79 1.70 -1.33
N ARG A 56 -9.14 2.41 -2.25
CA ARG A 56 -9.76 3.56 -2.90
C ARG A 56 -10.55 3.02 -4.08
N VAL A 57 -11.84 2.82 -3.88
CA VAL A 57 -12.74 2.49 -4.99
C VAL A 57 -12.81 3.74 -5.86
N ASN A 58 -12.17 3.71 -7.04
CA ASN A 58 -12.33 4.78 -8.02
C ASN A 58 -13.79 4.82 -8.45
N ARG A 59 -14.54 5.75 -7.87
CA ARG A 59 -15.88 6.08 -8.31
C ARG A 59 -15.74 6.85 -9.63
N ALA A 60 -15.92 6.11 -10.72
CA ALA A 60 -16.07 6.56 -12.11
C ALA A 60 -14.80 7.01 -12.84
N VAL A 61 -14.31 6.14 -13.75
CA VAL A 61 -13.86 6.59 -15.07
C VAL A 61 -14.28 5.51 -16.07
N THR A 62 -15.20 5.84 -16.97
CA THR A 62 -15.91 4.94 -17.91
C THR A 62 -15.03 4.34 -19.01
N SER A 63 -13.70 4.53 -18.98
CA SER A 63 -12.82 4.24 -20.12
C SER A 63 -11.48 3.61 -19.75
N LEU A 64 -11.21 3.30 -18.48
CA LEU A 64 -9.97 2.64 -18.07
C LEU A 64 -10.29 1.37 -17.26
N PRO A 65 -9.53 0.27 -17.46
CA PRO A 65 -9.73 -0.94 -16.67
C PRO A 65 -9.61 -0.58 -15.18
N PRO A 66 -10.45 -1.17 -14.31
CA PRO A 66 -10.45 -0.85 -12.89
C PRO A 66 -9.11 -1.23 -12.29
N ARG A 67 -8.22 -0.24 -12.15
CA ARG A 67 -6.99 -0.39 -11.39
C ARG A 67 -7.36 -0.32 -9.92
N TYR A 68 -7.01 -1.36 -9.18
CA TYR A 68 -7.21 -1.42 -7.75
C TYR A 68 -6.18 -0.51 -7.09
N VAL A 69 -6.56 0.76 -6.93
CA VAL A 69 -5.78 1.76 -6.20
C VAL A 69 -6.14 1.67 -4.72
N TYR A 70 -5.13 1.61 -3.87
CA TYR A 70 -5.26 1.60 -2.42
C TYR A 70 -4.54 2.81 -1.86
N HIS A 71 -5.18 3.47 -0.91
CA HIS A 71 -4.53 4.48 -0.11
C HIS A 71 -3.84 3.81 1.06
N PHE A 72 -2.53 4.00 1.19
CA PHE A 72 -1.78 3.51 2.33
C PHE A 72 -1.34 4.67 3.21
N SER A 73 -1.37 4.47 4.52
CA SER A 73 -0.90 5.47 5.48
C SER A 73 -0.27 4.80 6.67
N GLY A 74 0.90 5.28 7.06
CA GLY A 74 1.63 4.86 8.24
C GLY A 74 2.02 6.05 9.10
N SER A 75 2.17 5.76 10.39
CA SER A 75 2.57 6.73 11.40
C SER A 75 3.76 6.22 12.23
N GLY A 76 4.57 5.34 11.64
CA GLY A 76 5.71 4.71 12.28
C GLY A 76 6.97 4.93 11.45
N LYS A 77 8.13 4.84 12.11
CA LYS A 77 9.41 4.82 11.41
C LYS A 77 9.59 3.51 10.67
N PHE A 78 10.25 3.60 9.52
CA PHE A 78 10.72 2.44 8.78
C PHE A 78 11.80 1.75 9.60
N GLU A 79 11.55 0.51 10.03
CA GLU A 79 12.50 -0.30 10.78
C GLU A 79 13.22 -1.27 9.84
N TYR A 80 14.48 -1.60 10.18
CA TYR A 80 15.35 -2.54 9.46
C TYR A 80 15.33 -3.91 10.12
#